data_AF-A0A3B6QD50-F1
#
_entry.id   AF-A0A3B6QD50-F1
#
_cell.length_a   1.000
_cell.length_b   1.000
_cell.length_c   1.000
_cell.angle_alpha   90.00
_cell.angle_beta   90.00
_cell.angle_gamma   90.00
#
_symmetry.space_group_name_H-M   'P 1'
#
loop_
_entity.id
_entity.type
_entity.pdbx_description
1 polymer ?
#
loop_
_entity_poly.entity_id
_entity_poly.type
_entity_poly.pdbx_seq_one_letter_code
_entity_poly.pdbx_strand_id
1 'polypeptide(L)'
;MSKTSPLHRVIDAGQWDAERLLGRLIIVVHAAFLDAGFVPATAAAKDPEQGRISKQQGATASTLSLRYAVPQLRQDTGAAALRMFAHGRHVVFYVRGDRRLGTYWVCVDALAAARYLSYGLDDTARALRRDAQAAALWGALADGLCRRVLAAMCRENGVALEPTFMSLPGDAKAAILARIS
;
A
#
# COMPACT_ATOMS: atom_id res chain seq x y z
N MET A 1 8.78 -6.92 -23.12
CA MET A 1 8.47 -7.51 -21.80
C MET A 1 7.15 -6.94 -21.32
N SER A 2 6.07 -7.71 -21.39
CA SER A 2 4.78 -7.34 -20.77
C SER A 2 5.04 -7.09 -19.29
N LYS A 3 4.95 -5.83 -18.85
CA LYS A 3 5.08 -5.48 -17.42
C LYS A 3 3.92 -6.15 -16.68
N THR A 4 4.17 -7.32 -16.11
CA THR A 4 3.24 -8.05 -15.25
C THR A 4 2.75 -7.10 -14.17
N SER A 5 1.43 -6.96 -14.02
CA SER A 5 0.85 -6.04 -13.05
C SER A 5 1.29 -6.41 -11.62
N PRO A 6 1.44 -5.45 -10.70
CA PRO A 6 1.77 -5.73 -9.30
C PRO A 6 0.85 -6.77 -8.64
N LEU A 7 -0.43 -6.83 -9.02
CA LEU A 7 -1.37 -7.81 -8.48
C LEU A 7 -0.99 -9.26 -8.79
N HIS A 8 -0.56 -9.54 -10.02
CA HIS A 8 -0.16 -10.89 -10.43
C HIS A 8 1.12 -11.39 -9.75
N ARG A 9 1.84 -10.52 -9.05
CA ARG A 9 3.01 -10.90 -8.25
C ARG A 9 2.63 -11.39 -6.86
N VAL A 10 1.42 -11.11 -6.39
CA VAL A 10 0.99 -11.40 -5.01
C VAL A 10 -0.10 -12.45 -4.91
N ILE A 11 -0.88 -12.66 -5.96
CA ILE A 11 -2.01 -13.58 -5.94
C ILE A 11 -2.27 -14.16 -7.33
N ASP A 12 -2.72 -15.41 -7.38
CA ASP A 12 -3.25 -16.02 -8.60
C ASP A 12 -4.77 -15.84 -8.73
N ALA A 13 -5.32 -16.14 -9.91
CA ALA A 13 -6.74 -15.92 -10.19
C ALA A 13 -7.68 -16.77 -9.30
N GLY A 14 -7.30 -18.01 -8.99
CA GLY A 14 -8.13 -18.88 -8.14
C GLY A 14 -8.22 -18.37 -6.71
N GLN A 15 -7.09 -17.92 -6.16
CA GLN A 15 -7.04 -17.27 -4.84
C GLN A 15 -7.81 -15.94 -4.84
N TRP A 16 -7.69 -15.13 -5.89
CA TRP A 16 -8.45 -13.88 -6.02
C TRP A 16 -9.96 -14.12 -6.02
N ASP A 17 -10.40 -15.15 -6.74
CA ASP A 17 -11.83 -15.46 -6.85
C ASP A 17 -12.42 -15.97 -5.54
N ALA A 18 -11.63 -16.65 -4.72
CA ALA A 18 -12.03 -17.08 -3.38
C ALA A 18 -12.17 -15.92 -2.37
N GLU A 19 -11.56 -14.77 -2.65
CA GLU A 19 -11.52 -13.64 -1.72
C GLU A 19 -12.78 -12.78 -1.79
N ARG A 20 -13.26 -12.36 -0.62
CA ARG A 20 -14.31 -11.34 -0.50
C ARG A 20 -13.76 -9.97 -0.91
N LEU A 21 -14.64 -9.02 -1.23
CA LEU A 21 -14.25 -7.67 -1.65
C LEU A 21 -13.27 -6.97 -0.70
N LEU A 22 -13.44 -7.13 0.62
CA LEU A 22 -12.51 -6.58 1.60
C LEU A 22 -11.13 -7.26 1.52
N GLY A 23 -11.09 -8.59 1.34
CA GLY A 23 -9.86 -9.34 1.14
C GLY A 23 -9.13 -8.89 -0.13
N ARG A 24 -9.86 -8.76 -1.24
CA ARG A 24 -9.34 -8.21 -2.50
C ARG A 24 -8.77 -6.80 -2.33
N LEU A 25 -9.43 -5.93 -1.57
CA LEU A 25 -8.91 -4.59 -1.27
C LEU A 25 -7.59 -4.66 -0.47
N ILE A 26 -7.51 -5.53 0.54
CA ILE A 26 -6.28 -5.76 1.32
C ILE A 26 -5.16 -6.25 0.41
N ILE A 27 -5.44 -7.14 -0.53
CA ILE A 27 -4.47 -7.64 -1.53
C ILE A 27 -3.99 -6.51 -2.44
N VAL A 28 -4.87 -5.62 -2.89
CA VAL A 28 -4.46 -4.44 -3.68
C VAL A 28 -3.53 -3.53 -2.87
N VAL A 29 -3.86 -3.26 -1.60
CA VAL A 29 -2.99 -2.46 -0.72
C VAL A 29 -1.65 -3.18 -0.51
N HIS A 30 -1.67 -4.49 -0.27
CA HIS A 30 -0.47 -5.29 -0.12
C HIS A 30 0.44 -5.22 -1.36
N ALA A 31 -0.15 -5.36 -2.56
CA ALA A 31 0.57 -5.20 -3.82
C ALA A 31 1.16 -3.79 -3.98
N ALA A 32 0.47 -2.75 -3.52
CA ALA A 32 0.99 -1.38 -3.54
C ALA A 32 2.21 -1.19 -2.62
N PHE A 33 2.23 -1.84 -1.44
CA PHE A 33 3.42 -1.87 -0.57
C PHE A 33 4.60 -2.54 -1.27
N LEU A 34 4.39 -3.69 -1.89
CA LEU A 34 5.47 -4.40 -2.59
C LEU A 34 5.94 -3.62 -3.84
N ASP A 35 5.04 -3.00 -4.59
CA ASP A 35 5.37 -2.13 -5.73
C ASP A 35 6.20 -0.91 -5.29
N ALA A 36 5.94 -0.38 -4.09
CA ALA A 36 6.74 0.68 -3.52
C ALA A 36 8.14 0.21 -3.07
N GLY A 37 8.38 -1.09 -2.91
CA GLY A 37 9.69 -1.65 -2.52
C GLY A 37 9.78 -2.13 -1.07
N PHE A 38 8.64 -2.22 -0.36
CA PHE A 38 8.60 -2.85 0.94
C PHE A 38 8.66 -4.38 0.82
N VAL A 39 9.06 -5.03 1.92
CA VAL A 39 8.97 -6.48 2.08
C VAL A 39 8.12 -6.82 3.31
N PRO A 40 7.36 -7.92 3.32
CA PRO A 40 6.65 -8.36 4.51
C PRO A 40 7.65 -8.64 5.64
N ALA A 41 7.46 -8.00 6.80
CA ALA A 41 8.21 -8.35 7.98
C ALA A 41 7.58 -9.61 8.58
N THR A 42 8.32 -10.72 8.64
CA THR A 42 7.84 -11.93 9.30
C THR A 42 7.49 -11.59 10.75
N ALA A 43 6.33 -12.06 11.21
CA ALA A 43 5.81 -11.78 12.54
C ALA A 43 6.62 -12.55 13.61
N ALA A 44 7.87 -12.13 13.88
CA ALA A 44 8.74 -12.75 14.88
C ALA A 44 8.89 -11.90 16.16
N ALA A 45 8.25 -10.74 16.26
CA ALA A 45 8.25 -9.95 17.49
C ALA A 45 6.81 -9.69 17.93
N LYS A 46 6.40 -10.36 19.02
CA LYS A 46 5.22 -9.96 19.80
C LYS A 46 5.41 -8.48 20.17
N ASP A 47 4.57 -7.63 19.60
CA ASP A 47 4.63 -6.20 19.86
C ASP A 47 3.99 -5.91 21.23
N PRO A 48 4.71 -5.37 22.22
CA PRO A 48 4.12 -5.00 23.50
C PRO A 48 3.01 -3.94 23.37
N GLU A 49 2.90 -3.25 22.22
CA GLU A 49 1.80 -2.30 21.95
C GLU A 49 0.48 -2.98 21.53
N GLN A 50 0.44 -4.29 21.24
CA GLN A 50 -0.84 -5.00 21.03
C GLN A 50 -1.75 -4.94 22.27
N GLY A 51 -1.18 -4.76 23.48
CA GLY A 51 -1.93 -4.57 24.72
C GLY A 51 -2.45 -3.14 24.96
N ARG A 52 -2.06 -2.16 24.13
CA ARG A 52 -2.42 -0.74 24.31
C ARG A 52 -3.30 -0.15 23.22
N ILE A 53 -3.75 -0.96 22.25
CA ILE A 53 -4.76 -0.53 21.28
C ILE A 53 -6.12 -0.43 22.00
N SER A 54 -6.34 0.76 22.55
CA SER A 54 -7.61 1.45 22.78
C SER A 54 -8.77 0.61 23.32
N LYS A 55 -8.95 0.68 24.64
CA LYS A 55 -10.24 0.48 25.35
C LYS A 55 -11.35 1.48 24.92
N GLN A 56 -11.14 2.27 23.85
CA GLN A 56 -12.06 3.33 23.40
C GLN A 56 -12.61 3.16 21.97
N GLN A 57 -12.35 2.05 21.27
CA GLN A 57 -12.96 1.82 19.94
C GLN A 57 -13.87 0.60 20.00
N GLY A 58 -15.17 0.86 20.03
CA GLY A 58 -16.23 -0.13 20.19
C GLY A 58 -16.19 -1.24 19.15
N ALA A 59 -16.12 -2.48 19.67
CA ALA A 59 -16.80 -3.72 19.26
C ALA A 59 -16.90 -4.17 17.78
N THR A 60 -16.40 -3.43 16.77
CA THR A 60 -16.67 -3.78 15.36
C THR A 60 -15.50 -3.58 14.38
N ALA A 61 -14.32 -3.16 14.85
CA ALA A 61 -13.15 -3.04 14.00
C ALA A 61 -12.16 -4.17 14.31
N SER A 62 -12.19 -5.26 13.53
CA SER A 62 -11.03 -6.14 13.45
C SER A 62 -9.89 -5.34 12.82
N THR A 63 -8.99 -4.80 13.65
CA THR A 63 -7.83 -4.06 13.19
C THR A 63 -6.82 -5.04 12.60
N LEU A 64 -6.89 -5.27 11.29
CA LEU A 64 -5.81 -5.91 10.53
C LEU A 64 -4.52 -5.12 10.81
N SER A 65 -3.44 -5.81 11.16
CA SER A 65 -2.13 -5.21 11.40
C SER A 65 -1.06 -5.97 10.61
N LEU A 66 -0.74 -5.48 9.41
CA LEU A 66 0.33 -6.03 8.59
C LEU A 66 1.62 -5.23 8.82
N ARG A 67 2.75 -5.91 8.95
CA ARG A 67 4.05 -5.25 9.12
C ARG A 67 4.89 -5.37 7.86
N TYR A 68 5.51 -4.26 7.50
CA TYR A 68 6.39 -4.16 6.35
C TYR A 68 7.74 -3.59 6.77
N ALA A 69 8.80 -4.20 6.29
CA ALA A 69 10.16 -3.69 6.43
C ALA A 69 10.61 -3.03 5.13
N VAL A 70 11.60 -2.14 5.24
CA VAL A 70 12.30 -1.54 4.12
C VAL A 70 13.67 -2.23 4.04
N PRO A 71 13.98 -2.97 2.96
CA PRO A 71 15.25 -3.70 2.84
C PRO A 71 16.51 -2.84 3.01
N GLN A 72 16.40 -1.55 2.68
CA GLN A 72 17.51 -0.59 2.78
C GLN A 72 17.73 -0.10 4.22
N LEU A 73 16.81 -0.37 5.15
CA LEU A 73 16.95 -0.05 6.56
C LEU A 73 17.48 -1.27 7.32
N ARG A 74 18.29 -1.05 8.36
CA ARG A 74 18.78 -2.14 9.22
C ARG A 74 17.57 -2.79 9.91
N GLN A 75 17.64 -4.09 10.18
CA GLN A 75 16.51 -4.90 10.68
C GLN A 75 15.85 -4.34 11.96
N ASP A 76 16.59 -3.58 12.77
CA ASP A 76 16.09 -2.95 14.00
C ASP A 76 15.49 -1.55 13.82
N THR A 77 15.53 -0.96 12.62
CA THR A 77 15.22 0.47 12.39
C THR A 77 13.79 0.76 11.91
N GLY A 78 12.85 -0.10 12.29
CA GLY A 78 11.42 0.22 12.22
C GLY A 78 10.68 -0.50 11.08
N ALA A 79 9.70 -1.30 11.47
CA ALA A 79 8.70 -1.82 10.54
C ALA A 79 7.52 -0.84 10.46
N ALA A 80 7.05 -0.56 9.24
CA ALA A 80 5.79 0.11 9.00
C ALA A 80 4.64 -0.85 9.33
N ALA A 81 3.81 -0.50 10.31
CA ALA A 81 2.59 -1.23 10.62
C ALA A 81 1.42 -0.61 9.86
N LEU A 82 0.97 -1.29 8.82
CA LEU A 82 -0.29 -1.00 8.13
C LEU A 82 -1.45 -1.47 9.00
N ARG A 83 -2.36 -0.55 9.29
CA ARG A 83 -3.62 -0.81 9.96
C ARG A 83 -4.80 -0.33 9.13
N MET A 84 -5.95 -0.91 9.43
CA MET A 84 -7.19 -0.60 8.74
C MET A 84 -8.34 -0.52 9.74
N PHE A 85 -9.28 0.38 9.47
CA PHE A 85 -10.62 0.31 10.05
C PHE A 85 -11.67 0.71 9.01
N ALA A 86 -12.86 0.12 9.14
CA ALA A 86 -14.02 0.49 8.35
C ALA A 86 -14.85 1.52 9.12
N HIS A 87 -15.33 2.55 8.43
CA HIS A 87 -16.22 3.56 8.97
C HIS A 87 -17.30 3.92 7.94
N GLY A 88 -18.50 3.36 8.12
CA GLY A 88 -19.59 3.50 7.17
C GLY A 88 -19.21 2.97 5.78
N ARG A 89 -19.31 3.82 4.75
CA ARG A 89 -18.92 3.51 3.36
C ARG A 89 -17.42 3.57 3.08
N HIS A 90 -16.61 3.93 4.07
CA HIS A 90 -15.20 4.18 3.88
C HIS A 90 -14.35 3.13 4.58
N VAL A 91 -13.23 2.78 3.97
CA VAL A 91 -12.16 2.00 4.59
C VAL A 91 -10.95 2.91 4.70
N VAL A 92 -10.49 3.13 5.92
CA VAL A 92 -9.31 3.97 6.18
C VAL A 92 -8.12 3.06 6.40
N PHE A 93 -7.11 3.22 5.56
CA PHE A 93 -5.80 2.61 5.74
C PHE A 93 -4.88 3.64 6.36
N TYR A 94 -4.16 3.26 7.41
CA TYR A 94 -3.16 4.12 8.00
C TYR A 94 -1.92 3.33 8.36
N VAL A 95 -0.77 4.00 8.29
CA VAL A 95 0.52 3.42 8.58
C VAL A 95 1.12 4.15 9.76
N ARG A 96 1.57 3.37 10.73
CA ARG A 96 2.32 3.84 11.88
C ARG A 96 3.71 3.22 11.84
N GLY A 97 4.74 4.06 11.88
CA GLY A 97 6.12 3.62 12.06
C GLY A 97 6.55 3.75 13.52
N ASP A 98 7.86 3.74 13.74
CA ASP A 98 8.43 4.06 15.05
C ASP A 98 8.18 5.52 15.45
N ARG A 99 8.71 5.95 16.60
CA ARG A 99 8.46 7.28 17.19
C ARG A 99 8.81 8.47 16.28
N ARG A 100 9.57 8.27 15.20
CA ARG A 100 9.98 9.32 14.26
C ARG A 100 9.06 9.41 13.04
N LEU A 101 8.31 8.37 12.72
CA LEU A 101 7.39 8.39 11.60
C LEU A 101 6.04 9.02 12.01
N GLY A 102 5.66 10.09 11.31
CA GLY A 102 4.30 10.63 11.38
C GLY A 102 3.23 9.58 10.98
N THR A 103 1.96 9.88 11.26
CA THR A 103 0.86 9.01 10.82
C THR A 103 0.48 9.34 9.38
N TYR A 104 0.58 8.35 8.49
CA TYR A 104 0.13 8.46 7.10
C TYR A 104 -1.16 7.69 6.93
N TRP A 105 -2.10 8.21 6.16
CA TRP A 105 -3.37 7.53 5.94
C TRP A 105 -3.98 7.89 4.58
N VAL A 106 -4.87 7.02 4.13
CA VAL A 106 -5.71 7.23 2.95
C VAL A 106 -7.11 6.69 3.25
N CYS A 107 -8.12 7.44 2.83
CA CYS A 107 -9.51 7.03 2.91
C CYS A 107 -9.94 6.48 1.55
N VAL A 108 -10.41 5.24 1.53
CA VAL A 108 -10.91 4.58 0.33
C VAL A 108 -12.42 4.48 0.43
N ASP A 109 -13.10 4.96 -0.61
CA ASP A 109 -14.52 4.70 -0.77
C ASP A 109 -14.73 3.22 -1.12
N ALA A 110 -15.34 2.47 -0.21
CA ALA A 110 -15.50 1.04 -0.34
C ALA A 110 -16.44 0.67 -1.49
N LEU A 111 -17.45 1.50 -1.78
CA LEU A 111 -18.42 1.23 -2.84
C LEU A 111 -17.80 1.49 -4.21
N ALA A 112 -17.06 2.60 -4.36
CA ALA A 112 -16.33 2.89 -5.58
C ALA A 112 -15.24 1.83 -5.85
N ALA A 113 -14.51 1.40 -4.81
CA ALA A 113 -13.53 0.33 -4.93
C ALA A 113 -14.18 -1.01 -5.29
N ALA A 114 -15.32 -1.35 -4.68
CA ALA A 114 -16.05 -2.60 -4.91
C ALA A 114 -16.36 -2.85 -6.38
N ARG A 115 -16.71 -1.80 -7.15
CA ARG A 115 -16.96 -1.88 -8.60
C ARG A 115 -15.81 -2.54 -9.35
N TYR A 116 -14.58 -2.20 -9.00
CA TYR A 116 -13.39 -2.74 -9.68
C TYR A 116 -12.98 -4.08 -9.09
N LEU A 117 -13.09 -4.21 -7.76
CA LEU A 117 -12.70 -5.42 -7.04
C LEU A 117 -13.63 -6.60 -7.31
N SER A 118 -14.86 -6.36 -7.79
CA SER A 118 -15.77 -7.44 -8.20
C SER A 118 -15.35 -8.14 -9.49
N TYR A 119 -14.47 -7.54 -10.28
CA TYR A 119 -13.99 -8.16 -11.52
C TYR A 119 -13.00 -9.29 -11.23
N GLY A 120 -12.70 -10.10 -12.27
CA GLY A 120 -11.60 -11.06 -12.22
C GLY A 120 -10.24 -10.35 -12.05
N LEU A 121 -9.20 -11.10 -11.68
CA LEU A 121 -7.86 -10.56 -11.41
C LEU A 121 -7.31 -9.74 -12.59
N ASP A 122 -7.40 -10.28 -13.80
CA ASP A 122 -6.89 -9.62 -15.02
C ASP A 122 -7.65 -8.33 -15.34
N ASP A 123 -8.97 -8.35 -15.18
CA ASP A 123 -9.83 -7.21 -15.43
C ASP A 123 -9.61 -6.11 -14.39
N THR A 124 -9.45 -6.49 -13.12
CA THR A 124 -9.08 -5.57 -12.05
C THR A 124 -7.72 -4.94 -12.32
N ALA A 125 -6.71 -5.76 -12.64
CA ALA A 125 -5.36 -5.29 -12.97
C ALA A 125 -5.35 -4.36 -14.19
N ARG A 126 -6.20 -4.63 -15.19
CA ARG A 126 -6.37 -3.76 -16.36
C ARG A 126 -7.07 -2.46 -15.99
N ALA A 127 -8.13 -2.51 -15.17
CA ALA A 127 -8.86 -1.35 -14.71
C ALA A 127 -7.95 -0.39 -13.94
N LEU A 128 -7.19 -0.88 -12.96
CA LEU A 128 -6.23 -0.08 -12.18
C LEU A 128 -5.16 0.63 -13.04
N ARG A 129 -4.96 0.20 -14.29
CA ARG A 129 -4.00 0.81 -15.23
C ARG A 129 -4.63 1.72 -16.28
N ARG A 130 -5.89 1.50 -16.65
CA ARG A 130 -6.52 2.14 -17.81
C ARG A 130 -7.74 2.98 -17.47
N ASP A 131 -8.47 2.61 -16.43
CA ASP A 131 -9.63 3.37 -15.97
C ASP A 131 -9.16 4.48 -15.03
N ALA A 132 -9.58 5.72 -15.28
CA ALA A 132 -9.08 6.88 -14.54
C ALA A 132 -9.41 6.83 -13.05
N GLN A 133 -10.59 6.33 -12.68
CA GLN A 133 -11.03 6.24 -11.29
C GLN A 133 -10.33 5.09 -10.56
N ALA A 134 -10.18 3.94 -11.20
CA ALA A 134 -9.39 2.82 -10.66
C ALA A 134 -7.89 3.17 -10.55
N ALA A 135 -7.34 3.89 -11.53
CA ALA A 135 -5.98 4.40 -11.48
C ALA A 135 -5.80 5.43 -10.36
N ALA A 136 -6.81 6.26 -10.07
CA ALA A 136 -6.79 7.16 -8.92
C ALA A 136 -6.79 6.39 -7.58
N LEU A 137 -7.56 5.30 -7.47
CA LEU A 137 -7.49 4.39 -6.31
C LEU A 137 -6.08 3.83 -6.14
N TRP A 138 -5.50 3.28 -7.22
CA TRP A 138 -4.12 2.77 -7.19
C TRP A 138 -3.12 3.87 -6.81
N GLY A 139 -3.20 5.05 -7.41
CA GLY A 139 -2.32 6.19 -7.11
C GLY A 139 -2.45 6.65 -5.65
N ALA A 140 -3.66 6.69 -5.10
CA ALA A 140 -3.88 7.03 -3.70
C ALA A 140 -3.21 6.03 -2.74
N LEU A 141 -3.24 4.73 -3.08
CA LEU A 141 -2.59 3.68 -2.31
C LEU A 141 -1.06 3.65 -2.51
N ALA A 142 -0.61 3.56 -3.76
CA ALA A 142 0.80 3.40 -4.11
C ALA A 142 1.60 4.69 -3.90
N ASP A 143 1.12 5.82 -4.44
CA ASP A 143 1.81 7.11 -4.33
C ASP A 143 1.43 7.83 -3.02
N GLY A 144 0.12 7.92 -2.76
CA GLY A 144 -0.43 8.70 -1.63
C GLY A 144 -0.15 8.10 -0.25
N LEU A 145 -0.01 6.77 -0.14
CA LEU A 145 0.32 6.09 1.10
C LEU A 145 1.71 5.46 1.04
N CYS A 146 1.92 4.44 0.19
CA CYS A 146 3.10 3.58 0.28
C CYS A 146 4.41 4.33 -0.01
N ARG A 147 4.52 5.03 -1.14
CA ARG A 147 5.76 5.76 -1.50
C ARG A 147 6.04 6.93 -0.56
N ARG A 148 5.01 7.61 -0.03
CA ARG A 148 5.18 8.65 0.99
C ARG A 148 5.73 8.10 2.30
N VAL A 149 5.19 6.97 2.76
CA VAL A 149 5.68 6.28 3.96
C VAL A 149 7.13 5.83 3.74
N LEU A 150 7.44 5.22 2.60
CA LEU A 150 8.80 4.81 2.27
C LEU A 150 9.77 6.00 2.29
N ALA A 151 9.41 7.08 1.59
CA ALA A 151 10.23 8.29 1.53
C ALA A 151 10.50 8.90 2.91
N ALA A 152 9.47 8.92 3.76
CA ALA A 152 9.60 9.40 5.13
C ALA A 152 10.51 8.49 5.96
N MET A 153 10.32 7.17 5.92
CA MET A 153 11.17 6.24 6.65
C MET A 153 12.64 6.29 6.19
N CYS A 154 12.90 6.38 4.89
CA CYS A 154 14.26 6.52 4.39
C CYS A 154 14.89 7.85 4.86
N ARG A 155 14.16 8.96 4.77
CA ARG A 155 14.62 10.28 5.23
C ARG A 155 14.96 10.30 6.72
N GLU A 156 14.06 9.79 7.56
CA GLU A 156 14.25 9.77 9.02
C GLU A 156 15.44 8.88 9.46
N ASN A 157 15.85 7.95 8.60
CA ASN A 157 16.96 7.04 8.84
C ASN A 157 18.23 7.42 8.05
N GLY A 158 18.26 8.61 7.44
CA GLY A 158 19.43 9.10 6.70
C GLY A 158 19.76 8.30 5.44
N VAL A 159 18.82 7.50 4.93
CA VAL A 159 18.98 6.76 3.69
C VAL A 159 18.52 7.64 2.54
N ALA A 160 19.46 8.00 1.66
CA ALA A 160 19.14 8.62 0.39
C ALA A 160 18.40 7.59 -0.47
N LEU A 161 17.12 7.81 -0.73
CA LEU A 161 16.45 7.15 -1.84
C LEU A 161 17.03 7.75 -3.11
N GLU A 162 17.84 6.97 -3.83
CA GLU A 162 18.24 7.34 -5.18
C GLU A 162 16.98 7.72 -5.97
N PRO A 163 16.88 8.96 -6.49
CA PRO A 163 15.70 9.42 -7.19
C PRO A 163 15.51 8.55 -8.43
N THR A 164 14.59 7.60 -8.32
CA THR A 164 14.25 6.73 -9.44
C THR A 164 13.43 7.54 -10.42
N PHE A 165 13.65 7.34 -11.72
CA PHE A 165 12.84 7.97 -12.77
C PHE A 165 11.32 7.85 -12.53
N MET A 166 10.89 6.77 -11.86
CA MET A 166 9.50 6.51 -11.49
C MET A 166 8.94 7.41 -10.37
N SER A 167 9.77 8.08 -9.57
CA SER A 167 9.32 9.02 -8.53
C SER A 167 9.10 10.44 -9.04
N LEU A 168 9.46 10.73 -10.29
CA LEU A 168 9.28 12.05 -10.90
C LEU A 168 7.82 12.32 -11.28
N PRO A 169 7.35 13.58 -11.23
CA PRO A 169 6.08 14.00 -11.82
C PRO A 169 6.01 13.68 -13.32
N GLY A 170 4.79 13.49 -13.85
CA GLY A 170 4.58 12.97 -15.21
C GLY A 170 5.20 13.83 -16.32
N ASP A 171 5.18 15.14 -16.15
CA ASP A 171 5.80 16.15 -16.99
C ASP A 171 7.33 16.07 -16.97
N ALA A 172 7.94 15.91 -15.78
CA ALA A 172 9.38 15.73 -15.65
C ALA A 172 9.86 14.42 -16.30
N LYS A 173 9.06 13.34 -16.20
CA LYS A 173 9.31 12.08 -16.91
C LYS A 173 9.27 12.28 -18.43
N ALA A 174 8.23 12.95 -18.94
CA ALA A 174 8.07 13.19 -20.36
C ALA A 174 9.21 14.05 -20.93
N ALA A 175 9.64 15.09 -20.20
CA ALA A 175 10.74 15.96 -20.60
C ALA A 175 12.09 15.25 -20.66
N ILE A 176 12.35 14.31 -19.75
CA ILE A 176 13.57 13.50 -19.76
C ILE A 176 13.52 12.49 -20.91
N LEU A 177 12.39 11.81 -21.14
CA LEU A 177 12.24 10.88 -22.26
C LEU A 177 12.44 11.56 -23.62
N ALA A 178 11.93 12.79 -23.77
CA ALA A 178 12.09 13.58 -24.99
C ALA A 178 13.54 14.03 -25.28
N ARG A 179 14.45 13.94 -24.30
CA ARG A 179 15.87 14.28 -24.46
C ARG A 179 16.75 13.10 -24.84
N ILE A 180 16.24 11.88 -24.70
CA ILE A 180 16.96 10.63 -24.97
C ILE A 180 16.34 9.82 -26.13
N SER A 181 15.29 10.36 -26.76
CA SER A 181 14.73 9.94 -28.05
C SER A 181 15.40 10.67 -29.19
#